data_AF-A0A938SSQ0-F1
#
_entry.id   AF-A0A938SSQ0-F1
#
_cell.length_a   1.000
_cell.length_b   1.000
_cell.length_c   1.000
_cell.angle_alpha   90.00
_cell.angle_beta   90.00
_cell.angle_gamma   90.00
#
_symmetry.space_group_name_H-M   'P 1'
#
loop_
_entity.id
_entity.type
_entity.pdbx_description
1 polymer ?
#
loop_
_entity_poly.entity_id
_entity_poly.type
_entity_poly.pdbx_seq_one_letter_code
_entity_poly.pdbx_strand_id
1 'polypeptide(L)'
;MSSVRVRILVWGVGLSLTCLPVSAAGPDNDTASRSAIERAVAEMNAQALRAAPADPFVQETGAWAPPALPGPAAWTVAGGADGPGIDVAVLGASTAAQVQDVVNSLTGDARIASVTGIITTTLTPTLAQLQEFGAVLTYTNSTPLSSVALGDVLADYIDGGGGVVLTMFGIRASIATRTYEGRFLSSNYYCIERSVGSSTTGAATLGTLHVPASPLLANVNTFHGGSSSFRSPAPLHANSTLIADWSTGQPLIAQRTDLASPRVDLNFFAVSQVNSGTSWLTSTDGAMLLRNAVVFVAGPLTPPCPGTGSGACSRADWNEDGVIDFNDFLSFLNDFNAQIGCADLNQDGVVDFNDFLEFLNLYNVGC
;
A
#
# COMPACT_ATOMS: atom_id res chain seq x y z
N MET A 1 -6.54 -53.32 -29.98
CA MET A 1 -7.42 -52.19 -30.31
C MET A 1 -6.64 -50.90 -30.09
N SER A 2 -6.55 -50.12 -31.16
CA SER A 2 -6.03 -48.76 -31.39
C SER A 2 -4.75 -48.23 -30.72
N SER A 3 -3.82 -47.91 -31.61
CA SER A 3 -2.58 -47.14 -31.46
C SER A 3 -2.87 -45.64 -31.66
N VAL A 4 -2.15 -44.76 -30.95
CA VAL A 4 -1.88 -43.40 -31.43
C VAL A 4 -0.38 -43.13 -31.26
N ARG A 5 0.28 -42.86 -32.38
CA ARG A 5 1.70 -42.48 -32.49
C ARG A 5 1.78 -40.96 -32.57
N VAL A 6 2.66 -40.34 -31.80
CA VAL A 6 3.05 -38.93 -32.01
C VAL A 6 4.42 -38.93 -32.69
N ARG A 7 4.47 -38.45 -33.94
CA ARG A 7 5.69 -38.11 -34.66
C ARG A 7 6.03 -36.65 -34.37
N ILE A 8 7.19 -36.40 -33.77
CA ILE A 8 7.80 -35.06 -33.77
C ILE A 8 8.97 -35.10 -34.75
N LEU A 9 8.88 -34.28 -35.79
CA LEU A 9 9.95 -34.06 -36.77
C LEU A 9 10.98 -33.13 -36.14
N VAL A 10 12.22 -33.59 -35.99
CA VAL A 10 13.36 -32.77 -35.58
C VAL A 10 14.15 -32.40 -36.84
N TRP A 11 14.30 -31.10 -37.10
CA TRP A 11 15.38 -30.57 -37.93
C TRP A 11 16.28 -29.75 -37.03
N GLY A 12 17.55 -30.16 -36.96
CA GLY A 12 18.51 -29.65 -36.00
C GLY A 12 19.11 -28.30 -36.37
N VAL A 13 19.51 -27.57 -35.32
CA VAL A 13 20.76 -26.79 -35.30
C VAL A 13 21.27 -26.90 -33.86
N GLY A 14 22.55 -27.27 -33.71
CA GLY A 14 23.14 -27.61 -32.42
C GLY A 14 23.30 -26.43 -31.47
N LEU A 15 23.03 -26.67 -30.18
CA LEU A 15 23.62 -25.91 -29.09
C LEU A 15 24.17 -26.90 -28.06
N SER A 16 25.45 -26.77 -27.76
CA SER A 16 26.15 -27.53 -26.74
C SER A 16 25.57 -27.20 -25.37
N LEU A 17 24.92 -28.16 -24.71
CA LEU A 17 24.50 -28.04 -23.31
C LEU A 17 25.72 -28.29 -22.42
N THR A 18 26.39 -27.23 -21.99
CA THR A 18 27.26 -27.29 -20.81
C THR A 18 26.37 -27.22 -19.58
N CYS A 19 26.28 -28.34 -18.84
CA CYS A 19 25.70 -28.34 -17.49
C CYS A 19 26.55 -27.42 -16.59
N LEU A 20 26.04 -26.25 -16.27
CA LEU A 20 26.49 -25.49 -15.10
C LEU A 20 25.73 -26.01 -13.88
N PRO A 21 26.40 -26.21 -12.73
CA PRO A 21 25.71 -26.61 -11.52
C PRO A 21 24.77 -25.47 -11.09
N VAL A 22 23.51 -25.83 -10.81
CA VAL A 22 22.58 -24.99 -10.05
C VAL A 22 23.22 -24.79 -8.68
N SER A 23 23.72 -23.59 -8.40
CA SER A 23 24.03 -23.20 -7.03
C SER A 23 22.70 -23.17 -6.28
N ALA A 24 22.61 -23.92 -5.19
CA ALA A 24 21.51 -23.79 -4.26
C ALA A 24 21.47 -22.33 -3.77
N ALA A 25 20.46 -21.58 -4.21
CA ALA A 25 20.11 -20.32 -3.60
C ALA A 25 19.74 -20.63 -2.14
N GLY A 26 20.26 -19.83 -1.21
CA GLY A 26 19.82 -19.84 0.19
C GLY A 26 18.33 -19.48 0.28
N PRO A 27 17.73 -19.53 1.47
CA PRO A 27 16.32 -19.15 1.64
C PRO A 27 16.14 -17.67 1.23
N ASP A 28 15.49 -17.43 0.10
CA ASP A 28 15.27 -16.10 -0.46
C ASP A 28 14.34 -15.28 0.45
N ASN A 29 14.80 -14.15 0.99
CA ASN A 29 13.97 -13.24 1.82
C ASN A 29 12.69 -12.76 1.07
N ASP A 30 12.75 -12.72 -0.27
CA ASP A 30 11.63 -12.43 -1.18
C ASP A 30 10.51 -13.50 -1.13
N THR A 31 10.79 -14.72 -0.66
CA THR A 31 9.74 -15.74 -0.45
C THR A 31 8.98 -15.57 0.87
N ALA A 32 9.62 -15.01 1.90
CA ALA A 32 8.99 -14.83 3.21
C ALA A 32 7.98 -13.68 3.21
N SER A 33 8.35 -12.50 2.70
CA SER A 33 7.43 -11.35 2.56
C SER A 33 6.24 -11.67 1.64
N ARG A 34 6.49 -12.32 0.50
CA ARG A 34 5.43 -12.81 -0.39
C ARG A 34 4.50 -13.80 0.32
N SER A 35 5.04 -14.69 1.16
CA SER A 35 4.23 -15.64 1.92
C SER A 35 3.34 -14.97 2.99
N ALA A 36 3.77 -13.84 3.54
CA ALA A 36 3.01 -13.09 4.53
C ALA A 36 1.86 -12.31 3.86
N ILE A 37 2.12 -11.65 2.74
CA ILE A 37 1.10 -10.96 1.94
C ILE A 37 0.06 -11.94 1.40
N GLU A 38 0.49 -13.08 0.86
CA GLU A 38 -0.43 -14.12 0.39
C GLU A 38 -1.35 -14.63 1.51
N ARG A 39 -0.81 -14.79 2.72
CA ARG A 39 -1.58 -15.17 3.90
C ARG A 39 -2.58 -14.09 4.29
N ALA A 40 -2.15 -12.84 4.39
CA ALA A 40 -3.02 -11.72 4.72
C ALA A 40 -4.16 -11.57 3.71
N VAL A 41 -3.89 -11.74 2.41
CA VAL A 41 -4.92 -11.73 1.36
C VAL A 41 -5.89 -12.90 1.50
N ALA A 42 -5.42 -14.10 1.80
CA ALA A 42 -6.29 -15.25 2.05
C ALA A 42 -7.20 -15.02 3.28
N GLU A 43 -6.65 -14.46 4.36
CA GLU A 43 -7.39 -14.11 5.57
C GLU A 43 -8.44 -13.03 5.32
N MET A 44 -8.08 -11.97 4.59
CA MET A 44 -9.01 -10.91 4.18
C MET A 44 -10.18 -11.45 3.36
N ASN A 45 -9.90 -12.33 2.40
CA ASN A 45 -10.95 -12.98 1.60
C ASN A 45 -11.84 -13.89 2.47
N ALA A 46 -11.27 -14.64 3.41
CA ALA A 46 -12.03 -15.45 4.35
C ALA A 46 -12.89 -14.58 5.29
N GLN A 47 -12.38 -13.43 5.74
CA GLN A 47 -13.12 -12.47 6.56
C GLN A 47 -14.32 -11.89 5.80
N ALA A 48 -14.14 -11.48 4.54
CA ALA A 48 -15.21 -10.95 3.72
C ALA A 48 -16.33 -11.99 3.48
N LEU A 49 -15.99 -13.26 3.30
CA LEU A 49 -16.96 -14.35 3.16
C LEU A 49 -17.77 -14.58 4.44
N ARG A 50 -17.17 -14.41 5.62
CA ARG A 50 -17.87 -14.53 6.92
C ARG A 50 -18.81 -13.35 7.18
N ALA A 51 -18.49 -12.18 6.65
CA ALA A 51 -19.30 -10.96 6.80
C ALA A 51 -20.48 -10.90 5.82
N ALA A 52 -20.48 -11.72 4.76
CA ALA A 52 -21.63 -11.85 3.87
C ALA A 52 -22.85 -12.38 4.64
N PRO A 53 -24.04 -11.79 4.47
CA PRO A 53 -25.23 -12.29 5.14
C PRO A 53 -25.45 -13.77 4.75
N ALA A 54 -25.70 -14.62 5.75
CA ALA A 54 -26.14 -15.99 5.51
C ALA A 54 -27.44 -15.93 4.70
N ASP A 55 -27.44 -16.49 3.50
CA ASP A 55 -28.59 -16.47 2.60
C ASP A 55 -29.83 -17.08 3.29
N PRO A 56 -30.91 -16.33 3.56
CA PRO A 56 -32.11 -16.88 4.16
C PRO A 56 -33.03 -17.43 3.06
N PHE A 57 -32.57 -18.42 2.28
CA PHE A 57 -33.41 -19.02 1.25
C PHE A 57 -33.42 -20.55 1.32
N VAL A 58 -34.47 -21.06 1.98
CA VAL A 58 -35.03 -22.39 1.74
C VAL A 58 -35.59 -22.43 0.32
N GLN A 59 -35.27 -23.49 -0.43
CA GLN A 59 -35.65 -23.68 -1.83
C GLN A 59 -37.17 -23.76 -2.05
N GLU A 60 -37.70 -23.00 -3.01
CA GLU A 60 -38.85 -23.41 -3.81
C GLU A 60 -38.46 -23.46 -5.29
N THR A 61 -38.28 -24.69 -5.78
CA THR A 61 -38.35 -25.17 -7.18
C THR A 61 -37.97 -24.20 -8.30
N GLY A 62 -36.72 -24.26 -8.75
CA GLY A 62 -36.27 -23.71 -10.02
C GLY A 62 -34.78 -23.99 -10.26
N ALA A 63 -34.38 -24.26 -11.50
CA ALA A 63 -33.03 -24.72 -11.86
C ALA A 63 -31.90 -23.86 -11.26
N TRP A 64 -30.97 -24.52 -10.57
CA TRP A 64 -29.77 -23.94 -9.98
C TRP A 64 -28.83 -23.40 -11.07
N ALA A 65 -28.73 -22.08 -11.14
CA ALA A 65 -27.46 -21.43 -11.46
C ALA A 65 -26.98 -20.82 -10.14
N PRO A 66 -25.77 -21.17 -9.63
CA PRO A 66 -25.26 -20.46 -8.47
C PRO A 66 -25.18 -18.97 -8.83
N PRO A 67 -25.61 -18.05 -7.95
CA PRO A 67 -25.26 -16.65 -8.14
C PRO A 67 -23.74 -16.58 -8.32
N ALA A 68 -23.27 -15.80 -9.30
CA ALA A 68 -21.85 -15.59 -9.51
C ALA A 68 -21.24 -15.20 -8.16
N LEU A 69 -20.28 -15.99 -7.67
CA LEU A 69 -19.62 -15.67 -6.42
C LEU A 69 -19.08 -14.25 -6.55
N PRO A 70 -19.34 -13.35 -5.57
CA PRO A 70 -18.68 -12.06 -5.58
C PRO A 70 -17.17 -12.30 -5.70
N GLY A 71 -16.52 -11.55 -6.57
CA GLY A 71 -15.06 -11.65 -6.74
C GLY A 71 -14.33 -11.44 -5.42
N PRO A 72 -13.02 -11.78 -5.36
CA PRO A 72 -12.26 -11.65 -4.12
C PRO A 72 -12.31 -10.21 -3.58
N ALA A 73 -12.39 -10.08 -2.26
CA ALA A 73 -12.34 -8.79 -1.58
C ALA A 73 -10.92 -8.21 -1.53
N ALA A 74 -9.90 -9.07 -1.64
CA ALA A 74 -8.50 -8.68 -1.74
C ALA A 74 -7.74 -9.53 -2.78
N TRP A 75 -6.79 -8.92 -3.50
CA TRP A 75 -5.92 -9.61 -4.46
C TRP A 75 -4.60 -8.87 -4.65
N THR A 76 -3.54 -9.60 -4.97
CA THR A 76 -2.20 -9.04 -5.18
C THR A 76 -1.79 -9.11 -6.64
N VAL A 77 -1.12 -8.05 -7.11
CA VAL A 77 -0.48 -7.97 -8.41
C VAL A 77 1.00 -7.66 -8.20
N ALA A 78 1.88 -8.35 -8.92
CA ALA A 78 3.30 -8.04 -8.90
C ALA A 78 3.56 -6.60 -9.38
N GLY A 79 4.46 -5.91 -8.71
CA GLY A 79 4.95 -4.59 -9.09
C GLY A 79 6.04 -4.68 -10.15
N GLY A 80 6.82 -3.60 -10.27
CA GLY A 80 7.88 -3.47 -11.27
C GLY A 80 9.28 -3.71 -10.72
N ALA A 81 9.42 -3.98 -9.41
CA ALA A 81 10.72 -4.24 -8.81
C ALA A 81 11.26 -5.63 -9.19
N ASP A 82 12.51 -5.67 -9.63
CA ASP A 82 13.26 -6.92 -9.89
C ASP A 82 14.01 -7.42 -8.63
N GLY A 83 13.77 -6.80 -7.46
CA GLY A 83 14.44 -7.02 -6.17
C GLY A 83 13.65 -6.40 -5.01
N PRO A 84 14.29 -6.03 -3.87
CA PRO A 84 13.58 -5.44 -2.74
C PRO A 84 12.85 -4.16 -3.15
N GLY A 85 11.58 -4.08 -2.80
CA GLY A 85 10.69 -2.98 -3.14
C GLY A 85 9.51 -2.91 -2.17
N ILE A 86 8.69 -1.87 -2.28
CA ILE A 86 7.61 -1.63 -1.34
C ILE A 86 6.40 -2.48 -1.71
N ASP A 87 5.85 -3.18 -0.73
CA ASP A 87 4.53 -3.79 -0.82
C ASP A 87 3.46 -2.77 -0.42
N VAL A 88 2.54 -2.49 -1.34
CA VAL A 88 1.54 -1.42 -1.19
C VAL A 88 0.14 -2.00 -1.12
N ALA A 89 -0.64 -1.59 -0.13
CA ALA A 89 -2.08 -1.85 -0.09
C ALA A 89 -2.88 -0.69 -0.69
N VAL A 90 -3.79 -0.99 -1.61
CA VAL A 90 -4.75 -0.05 -2.20
C VAL A 90 -6.14 -0.34 -1.64
N LEU A 91 -6.57 0.47 -0.69
CA LEU A 91 -7.88 0.37 -0.05
C LEU A 91 -8.88 1.26 -0.78
N GLY A 92 -9.79 0.65 -1.52
CA GLY A 92 -10.81 1.36 -2.28
C GLY A 92 -12.21 1.02 -1.82
N ALA A 93 -12.96 2.01 -1.33
CA ALA A 93 -14.41 1.88 -1.19
C ALA A 93 -15.07 2.08 -2.56
N SER A 94 -14.84 1.17 -3.50
CA SER A 94 -15.31 1.26 -4.89
C SER A 94 -15.53 -0.11 -5.53
N THR A 95 -15.85 -0.14 -6.83
CA THR A 95 -15.93 -1.38 -7.61
C THR A 95 -14.54 -1.99 -7.82
N ALA A 96 -14.48 -3.31 -7.99
CA ALA A 96 -13.20 -4.01 -8.23
C ALA A 96 -12.46 -3.49 -9.47
N ALA A 97 -13.18 -3.10 -10.52
CA ALA A 97 -12.57 -2.54 -11.72
C ALA A 97 -11.87 -1.19 -11.46
N GLN A 98 -12.45 -0.34 -10.60
CA GLN A 98 -11.84 0.92 -10.22
C GLN A 98 -10.65 0.75 -9.29
N VAL A 99 -10.71 -0.21 -8.36
CA VAL A 99 -9.56 -0.55 -7.52
C VAL A 99 -8.42 -1.12 -8.37
N GLN A 100 -8.73 -2.00 -9.33
CA GLN A 100 -7.73 -2.54 -10.26
C GLN A 100 -7.04 -1.45 -11.09
N ASP A 101 -7.75 -0.40 -11.48
CA ASP A 101 -7.17 0.73 -12.21
C ASP A 101 -6.12 1.49 -11.38
N VAL A 102 -6.38 1.68 -10.09
CA VAL A 102 -5.40 2.28 -9.16
C VAL A 102 -4.22 1.33 -8.93
N VAL A 103 -4.48 0.03 -8.77
CA VAL A 103 -3.43 -1.00 -8.70
C VAL A 103 -2.52 -0.94 -9.92
N ASN A 104 -3.08 -0.94 -11.13
CA ASN A 104 -2.31 -0.84 -12.38
C ASN A 104 -1.51 0.46 -12.50
N SER A 105 -2.01 1.55 -11.90
CA SER A 105 -1.29 2.83 -11.89
C SER A 105 -0.01 2.74 -11.06
N LEU A 106 0.07 1.84 -10.08
CA LEU A 106 1.25 1.65 -9.22
C LEU A 106 2.22 0.57 -9.73
N THR A 107 1.73 -0.53 -10.30
CA THR A 107 2.56 -1.72 -10.63
C THR A 107 3.65 -1.49 -11.68
N GLY A 108 3.62 -0.40 -12.44
CA GLY A 108 4.66 -0.07 -13.43
C GLY A 108 5.87 0.69 -12.89
N ASP A 109 6.14 0.64 -11.58
CA ASP A 109 7.26 1.32 -10.93
C ASP A 109 8.25 0.32 -10.32
N ALA A 110 9.53 0.48 -10.62
CA ALA A 110 10.60 -0.40 -10.13
C ALA A 110 10.86 -0.30 -8.62
N ARG A 111 10.27 0.69 -7.94
CA ARG A 111 10.36 0.86 -6.47
C ARG A 111 9.29 0.06 -5.72
N ILE A 112 8.32 -0.52 -6.43
CA ILE A 112 7.16 -1.20 -5.86
C ILE A 112 7.27 -2.70 -6.17
N ALA A 113 7.31 -3.53 -5.14
CA ALA A 113 7.43 -4.99 -5.25
C ALA A 113 6.10 -5.66 -5.53
N SER A 114 5.04 -5.27 -4.81
CA SER A 114 3.69 -5.73 -5.06
C SER A 114 2.65 -4.69 -4.71
N VAL A 115 1.45 -4.85 -5.29
CA VAL A 115 0.31 -4.00 -5.01
C VAL A 115 -0.90 -4.87 -4.73
N THR A 116 -1.47 -4.75 -3.54
CA THR A 116 -2.65 -5.49 -3.10
C THR A 116 -3.88 -4.59 -3.12
N GLY A 117 -4.83 -4.88 -4.00
CA GLY A 117 -6.13 -4.21 -4.03
C GLY A 117 -7.06 -4.79 -2.97
N ILE A 118 -7.77 -3.91 -2.23
CA ILE A 118 -8.68 -4.28 -1.14
C ILE A 118 -10.01 -3.50 -1.28
N ILE A 119 -11.12 -4.22 -1.33
CA ILE A 119 -12.48 -3.65 -1.41
C ILE A 119 -13.02 -3.37 -0.01
N THR A 120 -13.00 -2.11 0.39
CA THR A 120 -13.40 -1.73 1.75
C THR A 120 -14.92 -1.61 1.93
N THR A 121 -15.73 -1.81 0.88
CA THR A 121 -17.20 -1.88 1.00
C THR A 121 -17.70 -3.22 1.53
N THR A 122 -16.87 -4.27 1.48
CA THR A 122 -17.20 -5.62 1.94
C THR A 122 -16.31 -6.11 3.07
N LEU A 123 -15.24 -5.36 3.39
CA LEU A 123 -14.21 -5.72 4.35
C LEU A 123 -13.69 -4.49 5.08
N THR A 124 -13.32 -4.63 6.35
CA THR A 124 -12.44 -3.70 7.05
C THR A 124 -11.18 -4.47 7.45
N PRO A 125 -10.02 -4.19 6.84
CA PRO A 125 -8.77 -4.85 7.20
C PRO A 125 -8.45 -4.66 8.68
N THR A 126 -7.79 -5.65 9.28
CA THR A 126 -7.25 -5.52 10.64
C THR A 126 -5.91 -4.78 10.61
N LEU A 127 -5.47 -4.28 11.76
CA LEU A 127 -4.14 -3.66 11.89
C LEU A 127 -3.03 -4.61 11.44
N ALA A 128 -3.03 -5.86 11.93
CA ALA A 128 -2.04 -6.87 11.57
C ALA A 128 -1.97 -7.12 10.06
N GLN A 129 -3.12 -7.13 9.36
CA GLN A 129 -3.15 -7.25 7.91
C GLN A 129 -2.54 -6.04 7.20
N LEU A 130 -2.72 -4.82 7.73
CA LEU A 130 -2.11 -3.63 7.14
C LEU A 130 -0.60 -3.53 7.43
N GLN A 131 -0.13 -4.07 8.55
CA GLN A 131 1.28 -4.09 8.94
C GLN A 131 2.17 -4.95 8.02
N GLU A 132 1.57 -5.81 7.19
CA GLU A 132 2.29 -6.54 6.13
C GLU A 132 2.70 -5.64 4.94
N PHE A 133 2.20 -4.40 4.88
CA PHE A 133 2.47 -3.46 3.80
C PHE A 133 3.31 -2.29 4.29
N GLY A 134 4.29 -1.87 3.47
CA GLY A 134 5.12 -0.69 3.75
C GLY A 134 4.39 0.63 3.48
N ALA A 135 3.32 0.61 2.69
CA ALA A 135 2.47 1.76 2.48
C ALA A 135 1.01 1.39 2.19
N VAL A 136 0.10 2.27 2.61
CA VAL A 136 -1.33 2.18 2.32
C VAL A 136 -1.77 3.39 1.51
N LEU A 137 -2.31 3.17 0.31
CA LEU A 137 -3.07 4.17 -0.45
C LEU A 137 -4.56 3.92 -0.26
N THR A 138 -5.30 4.93 0.17
CA THR A 138 -6.74 4.76 0.47
C THR A 138 -7.59 5.85 -0.16
N TYR A 139 -8.75 5.45 -0.67
CA TYR A 139 -9.73 6.34 -1.29
C TYR A 139 -11.15 5.77 -1.22
N THR A 140 -12.14 6.64 -1.43
CA THR A 140 -13.54 6.22 -1.50
C THR A 140 -14.20 6.64 -2.80
N ASN A 141 -15.28 5.98 -3.17
CA ASN A 141 -16.25 6.41 -4.20
C ASN A 141 -17.68 5.97 -3.81
N SER A 142 -17.75 4.99 -2.91
CA SER A 142 -18.90 4.51 -2.16
C SER A 142 -18.59 4.56 -0.66
N THR A 143 -19.53 4.12 0.15
CA THR A 143 -19.38 4.06 1.61
C THR A 143 -18.60 2.79 1.99
N PRO A 144 -17.45 2.89 2.70
CA PRO A 144 -16.78 1.72 3.26
C PRO A 144 -17.70 1.01 4.27
N LEU A 145 -17.44 -0.27 4.52
CA LEU A 145 -18.23 -1.12 5.43
C LEU A 145 -18.38 -0.47 6.80
N SER A 146 -17.31 0.14 7.31
CA SER A 146 -17.32 0.99 8.49
C SER A 146 -16.28 2.11 8.35
N SER A 147 -16.74 3.35 8.21
CA SER A 147 -15.84 4.53 8.14
C SER A 147 -15.15 4.82 9.46
N VAL A 148 -15.76 4.46 10.59
CA VAL A 148 -15.16 4.60 11.93
C VAL A 148 -14.10 3.55 12.14
N ALA A 149 -14.43 2.26 11.98
CA ALA A 149 -13.46 1.18 12.23
C ALA A 149 -12.28 1.24 11.26
N LEU A 150 -12.52 1.60 10.00
CA LEU A 150 -11.43 1.79 9.04
C LEU A 150 -10.56 3.00 9.40
N GLY A 151 -11.15 4.09 9.90
CA GLY A 151 -10.39 5.22 10.40
C GLY A 151 -9.56 4.89 11.65
N ASP A 152 -10.12 4.12 12.58
CA ASP A 152 -9.41 3.65 13.78
C ASP A 152 -8.19 2.81 13.41
N VAL A 153 -8.36 1.81 12.53
CA VAL A 153 -7.26 0.95 12.05
C VAL A 153 -6.18 1.75 11.31
N LEU A 154 -6.57 2.73 10.48
CA LEU A 154 -5.59 3.58 9.79
C LEU A 154 -4.81 4.46 10.78
N ALA A 155 -5.44 4.96 11.84
CA ALA A 155 -4.75 5.70 12.88
C ALA A 155 -3.76 4.80 13.64
N ASP A 156 -4.16 3.58 14.00
CA ASP A 156 -3.28 2.61 14.66
C ASP A 156 -2.08 2.23 13.77
N TYR A 157 -2.31 2.08 12.47
CA TYR A 157 -1.25 1.80 11.51
C TYR A 157 -0.25 2.95 11.42
N ILE A 158 -0.73 4.21 11.40
CA ILE A 158 0.17 5.39 11.39
C ILE A 158 0.98 5.49 12.68
N ASP A 159 0.34 5.26 13.83
CA ASP A 159 1.01 5.28 15.13
C ASP A 159 2.09 4.18 15.24
N GLY A 160 1.87 3.05 14.58
CA GLY A 160 2.83 1.95 14.46
C GLY A 160 3.95 2.16 13.42
N GLY A 161 4.07 3.35 12.82
CA GLY A 161 5.09 3.64 11.80
C GLY A 161 4.67 3.31 10.37
N GLY A 162 3.37 3.17 10.11
CA GLY A 162 2.81 2.90 8.78
C GLY A 162 2.59 4.17 7.95
N GLY A 163 3.09 4.18 6.72
CA GLY A 163 2.89 5.27 5.78
C GLY A 163 1.53 5.22 5.09
N VAL A 164 0.79 6.34 5.08
CA VAL A 164 -0.54 6.37 4.42
C VAL A 164 -0.69 7.56 3.46
N VAL A 165 -1.13 7.23 2.25
CA VAL A 165 -1.60 8.18 1.23
C VAL A 165 -3.12 8.17 1.20
N LEU A 166 -3.72 9.34 1.39
CA LEU A 166 -5.16 9.54 1.28
C LEU A 166 -5.48 10.30 0.00
N THR A 167 -6.49 9.88 -0.75
CA THR A 167 -6.92 10.60 -1.95
C THR A 167 -8.37 11.09 -1.90
N MET A 168 -8.84 11.74 -2.97
CA MET A 168 -10.15 12.38 -3.01
C MET A 168 -11.31 11.43 -2.70
N PHE A 169 -12.39 12.04 -2.21
CA PHE A 169 -13.55 11.45 -1.53
C PHE A 169 -13.26 10.88 -0.15
N GLY A 170 -12.04 10.42 0.10
CA GLY A 170 -11.53 10.18 1.44
C GLY A 170 -11.36 11.46 2.26
N ILE A 171 -10.91 12.55 1.61
CA ILE A 171 -10.73 13.89 2.20
C ILE A 171 -12.07 14.64 2.33
N ARG A 172 -12.90 14.57 1.28
CA ARG A 172 -14.18 15.27 1.21
C ARG A 172 -15.22 14.48 0.44
N ALA A 173 -16.38 14.24 1.04
CA ALA A 173 -17.50 13.58 0.37
C ALA A 173 -18.84 14.29 0.66
N SER A 174 -19.88 13.95 -0.09
CA SER A 174 -21.24 14.49 0.10
C SER A 174 -21.87 14.12 1.45
N ILE A 175 -21.42 13.01 2.04
CA ILE A 175 -21.87 12.51 3.34
C ILE A 175 -20.67 12.09 4.18
N ALA A 176 -20.82 12.17 5.50
CA ALA A 176 -19.70 11.93 6.40
C ALA A 176 -19.16 10.50 6.34
N THR A 177 -20.05 9.52 6.23
CA THR A 177 -19.67 8.09 6.22
C THR A 177 -18.85 7.65 5.02
N ARG A 178 -18.59 8.53 4.04
CA ARG A 178 -17.69 8.29 2.90
C ARG A 178 -16.28 8.87 3.09
N THR A 179 -16.05 9.64 4.15
CA THR A 179 -14.70 10.01 4.60
C THR A 179 -14.23 9.06 5.71
N TYR A 180 -12.97 9.16 6.13
CA TYR A 180 -12.44 8.36 7.23
C TYR A 180 -12.77 9.04 8.57
N GLU A 181 -13.57 8.36 9.38
CA GLU A 181 -14.08 8.89 10.65
C GLU A 181 -13.27 8.30 11.81
N GLY A 182 -13.83 8.23 13.03
CA GLY A 182 -13.15 7.63 14.17
C GLY A 182 -11.88 8.40 14.58
N ARG A 183 -10.87 7.67 15.03
CA ARG A 183 -9.60 8.20 15.53
C ARG A 183 -8.82 8.96 14.46
N PHE A 184 -8.95 8.54 13.20
CA PHE A 184 -8.39 9.25 12.05
C PHE A 184 -8.82 10.74 12.01
N LEU A 185 -10.11 11.00 12.25
CA LEU A 185 -10.65 12.35 12.31
C LEU A 185 -10.39 13.01 13.67
N SER A 186 -10.75 12.34 14.77
CA SER A 186 -10.75 12.96 16.10
C SER A 186 -9.35 13.28 16.63
N SER A 187 -8.33 12.54 16.19
CA SER A 187 -6.92 12.76 16.53
C SER A 187 -6.14 13.49 15.42
N ASN A 188 -6.86 14.04 14.43
CA ASN A 188 -6.29 14.92 13.41
C ASN A 188 -5.16 14.27 12.59
N TYR A 189 -5.45 13.22 11.81
CA TYR A 189 -4.48 12.58 10.89
C TYR A 189 -4.54 13.10 9.44
N TYR A 190 -5.53 13.93 9.12
CA TYR A 190 -5.65 14.54 7.80
C TYR A 190 -4.53 15.55 7.53
N CYS A 191 -4.13 15.72 6.26
CA CYS A 191 -3.25 16.82 5.85
C CYS A 191 -4.10 18.03 5.38
N ILE A 192 -5.09 17.75 4.53
CA ILE A 192 -6.13 18.70 4.11
C ILE A 192 -7.34 18.48 4.99
N GLU A 193 -7.89 19.55 5.56
CA GLU A 193 -9.01 19.44 6.49
C GLU A 193 -10.16 18.62 5.90
N ARG A 194 -10.55 17.61 6.67
CA ARG A 194 -11.70 16.78 6.34
C ARG A 194 -12.94 17.66 6.23
N SER A 195 -13.72 17.50 5.16
CA SER A 195 -14.95 18.31 4.98
C SER A 195 -16.11 17.52 4.35
N VAL A 196 -17.35 18.00 4.55
CA VAL A 196 -18.57 17.39 3.97
C VAL A 196 -19.21 18.36 2.97
N GLY A 197 -19.79 17.79 1.92
CA GLY A 197 -20.58 18.48 0.91
C GLY A 197 -20.08 18.19 -0.50
N SER A 198 -20.65 18.89 -1.48
CA SER A 198 -20.29 18.73 -2.89
C SER A 198 -18.81 19.04 -3.10
N SER A 199 -18.12 18.17 -3.84
CA SER A 199 -16.74 18.42 -4.27
C SER A 199 -16.68 19.60 -5.23
N THR A 200 -15.54 20.30 -5.25
CA THR A 200 -15.25 21.24 -6.32
C THR A 200 -14.95 20.44 -7.59
N THR A 201 -15.54 20.87 -8.70
CA THR A 201 -15.40 20.21 -10.01
C THR A 201 -15.07 21.21 -11.11
N GLY A 202 -14.83 20.70 -12.32
CA GLY A 202 -14.40 21.46 -13.48
C GLY A 202 -12.91 21.31 -13.71
N ALA A 203 -12.53 21.23 -15.00
CA ALA A 203 -11.17 20.92 -15.45
C ALA A 203 -10.12 21.75 -14.74
N ALA A 204 -9.13 21.07 -14.17
CA ALA A 204 -7.98 21.68 -13.52
C ALA A 204 -6.72 20.85 -13.78
N THR A 205 -5.56 21.49 -13.64
CA THR A 205 -4.24 20.94 -13.90
C THR A 205 -3.32 21.18 -12.69
N LEU A 206 -2.08 20.68 -12.75
CA LEU A 206 -1.02 21.13 -11.85
C LEU A 206 -0.89 22.66 -11.91
N GLY A 207 -0.87 23.30 -10.75
CA GLY A 207 -0.71 24.74 -10.57
C GLY A 207 0.62 25.09 -9.94
N THR A 208 0.59 26.02 -8.98
CA THR A 208 1.78 26.50 -8.26
C THR A 208 2.48 25.37 -7.52
N LEU A 209 3.81 25.31 -7.62
CA LEU A 209 4.66 24.41 -6.84
C LEU A 209 5.28 25.19 -5.68
N HIS A 210 4.87 24.87 -4.45
CA HIS A 210 5.37 25.54 -3.24
C HIS A 210 6.68 24.92 -2.75
N VAL A 211 6.86 23.62 -3.00
CA VAL A 211 8.11 22.90 -2.70
C VAL A 211 8.56 22.12 -3.95
N PRO A 212 9.10 22.80 -4.99
CA PRO A 212 9.42 22.17 -6.28
C PRO A 212 10.44 21.02 -6.18
N ALA A 213 11.30 21.04 -5.17
CA ALA A 213 12.31 20.00 -4.91
C ALA A 213 11.75 18.79 -4.12
N SER A 214 10.46 18.78 -3.79
CA SER A 214 9.85 17.67 -3.03
C SER A 214 9.94 16.35 -3.83
N PRO A 215 10.29 15.22 -3.18
CA PRO A 215 10.23 13.89 -3.81
C PRO A 215 8.85 13.54 -4.37
N LEU A 216 7.79 14.15 -3.84
CA LEU A 216 6.41 13.97 -4.33
C LEU A 216 6.23 14.47 -5.77
N LEU A 217 7.08 15.39 -6.23
CA LEU A 217 7.07 15.97 -7.57
C LEU A 217 8.17 15.40 -8.49
N ALA A 218 8.93 14.40 -8.04
CA ALA A 218 9.98 13.81 -8.85
C ALA A 218 9.41 13.24 -10.16
N ASN A 219 9.97 13.65 -11.30
CA ASN A 219 9.51 13.25 -12.63
C ASN A 219 8.03 13.58 -12.96
N VAL A 220 7.43 14.54 -12.25
CA VAL A 220 6.08 15.06 -12.54
C VAL A 220 6.23 16.36 -13.33
N ASN A 221 5.95 16.32 -14.63
CA ASN A 221 6.02 17.48 -15.51
C ASN A 221 4.62 18.07 -15.77
N THR A 222 3.61 17.21 -15.87
CA THR A 222 2.24 17.59 -16.19
C THR A 222 1.25 16.77 -15.39
N PHE A 223 0.15 17.40 -14.96
CA PHE A 223 -1.00 16.67 -14.43
C PHE A 223 -2.27 17.37 -14.86
N HIS A 224 -3.24 16.61 -15.37
CA HIS A 224 -4.58 17.09 -15.70
C HIS A 224 -5.63 16.17 -15.10
N GLY A 225 -6.46 16.69 -14.18
CA GLY A 225 -7.45 15.94 -13.42
C GLY A 225 -8.71 15.51 -14.20
N GLY A 226 -8.69 15.61 -15.53
CA GLY A 226 -9.85 15.41 -16.40
C GLY A 226 -10.90 16.52 -16.30
N SER A 227 -12.05 16.33 -16.94
CA SER A 227 -13.14 17.32 -16.97
C SER A 227 -13.81 17.51 -15.61
N SER A 228 -13.81 16.48 -14.75
CA SER A 228 -14.37 16.58 -13.39
C SER A 228 -13.38 17.18 -12.41
N SER A 229 -12.11 16.73 -12.40
CA SER A 229 -11.07 17.20 -11.46
C SER A 229 -11.58 17.38 -10.03
N PHE A 230 -12.20 16.33 -9.47
CA PHE A 230 -12.77 16.35 -8.12
C PHE A 230 -11.70 16.71 -7.10
N ARG A 231 -11.99 17.73 -6.27
CA ARG A 231 -11.08 18.21 -5.23
C ARG A 231 -11.83 18.85 -4.06
N SER A 232 -11.17 18.88 -2.90
CA SER A 232 -11.59 19.61 -1.72
C SER A 232 -11.09 21.07 -1.77
N PRO A 233 -11.93 22.08 -1.46
CA PRO A 233 -11.46 23.45 -1.26
C PRO A 233 -11.03 23.73 0.18
N ALA A 234 -11.03 22.70 1.04
CA ALA A 234 -10.71 22.86 2.46
C ALA A 234 -9.25 23.32 2.66
N PRO A 235 -8.97 24.08 3.72
CA PRO A 235 -7.62 24.50 4.04
C PRO A 235 -6.78 23.31 4.55
N LEU A 236 -5.50 23.56 4.77
CA LEU A 236 -4.61 22.60 5.41
C LEU A 236 -4.76 22.60 6.92
N HIS A 237 -4.55 21.44 7.54
CA HIS A 237 -4.26 21.40 8.97
C HIS A 237 -2.94 22.11 9.29
N ALA A 238 -2.81 22.64 10.50
CA ALA A 238 -1.70 23.51 10.90
C ALA A 238 -0.31 22.87 10.79
N ASN A 239 -0.20 21.55 10.91
CA ASN A 239 1.07 20.82 10.82
C ASN A 239 1.39 20.32 9.40
N SER A 240 0.54 20.65 8.43
CA SER A 240 0.70 20.21 7.05
C SER A 240 1.52 21.20 6.23
N THR A 241 2.37 20.67 5.35
CA THR A 241 3.08 21.45 4.34
C THR A 241 2.36 21.31 3.00
N LEU A 242 2.03 22.45 2.38
CA LEU A 242 1.53 22.49 1.00
C LEU A 242 2.67 22.27 0.03
N ILE A 243 2.55 21.30 -0.87
CA ILE A 243 3.59 20.98 -1.85
C ILE A 243 3.24 21.56 -3.22
N ALA A 244 1.98 21.42 -3.65
CA ALA A 244 1.50 21.95 -4.90
C ALA A 244 0.00 22.29 -4.84
N ASP A 245 -0.41 23.27 -5.63
CA ASP A 245 -1.79 23.63 -5.88
C ASP A 245 -2.32 23.01 -7.17
N TRP A 246 -3.65 22.93 -7.27
CA TRP A 246 -4.35 22.91 -8.53
C TRP A 246 -4.18 24.27 -9.23
N SER A 247 -4.28 24.30 -10.57
CA SER A 247 -4.28 25.55 -11.36
C SER A 247 -5.43 26.52 -11.02
N THR A 248 -6.37 26.08 -10.20
CA THR A 248 -7.51 26.87 -9.68
C THR A 248 -7.33 27.30 -8.22
N GLY A 249 -6.15 27.07 -7.62
CA GLY A 249 -5.73 27.60 -6.31
C GLY A 249 -6.13 26.77 -5.09
N GLN A 250 -6.84 25.65 -5.25
CA GLN A 250 -7.03 24.69 -4.15
C GLN A 250 -5.78 23.82 -3.96
N PRO A 251 -5.51 23.30 -2.74
CA PRO A 251 -4.41 22.35 -2.51
C PRO A 251 -4.52 21.13 -3.44
N LEU A 252 -3.42 20.71 -4.07
CA LEU A 252 -3.36 19.45 -4.83
C LEU A 252 -2.58 18.37 -4.06
N ILE A 253 -1.45 18.74 -3.47
CA ILE A 253 -0.58 17.82 -2.72
C ILE A 253 -0.26 18.47 -1.38
N ALA A 254 -0.57 17.77 -0.30
CA ALA A 254 -0.19 18.15 1.05
C ALA A 254 0.51 16.99 1.75
N GLN A 255 1.49 17.29 2.60
CA GLN A 255 2.18 16.29 3.39
C GLN A 255 2.25 16.68 4.86
N ARG A 256 2.50 15.67 5.70
CA ARG A 256 2.83 15.80 7.11
C ARG A 256 3.99 14.88 7.47
N THR A 257 4.87 15.39 8.32
CA THR A 257 6.07 14.67 8.80
C THR A 257 6.25 14.83 10.31
N ASP A 258 5.19 15.27 11.01
CA ASP A 258 5.12 15.43 12.47
C ASP A 258 4.61 14.18 13.21
N LEU A 259 4.21 13.15 12.47
CA LEU A 259 3.68 11.88 12.97
C LEU A 259 4.78 10.81 12.96
N ALA A 260 4.49 9.64 13.56
CA ALA A 260 5.41 8.50 13.57
C ALA A 260 5.81 8.00 12.16
N SER A 261 5.00 8.31 11.15
CA SER A 261 5.38 8.14 9.74
C SER A 261 4.82 9.22 8.83
N PRO A 262 5.44 9.47 7.66
CA PRO A 262 4.99 10.50 6.76
C PRO A 262 3.57 10.21 6.25
N ARG A 263 2.83 11.29 6.05
CA ARG A 263 1.45 11.29 5.57
C ARG A 263 1.32 12.17 4.35
N VAL A 264 0.54 11.73 3.37
CA VAL A 264 0.28 12.51 2.15
C VAL A 264 -1.20 12.50 1.83
N ASP A 265 -1.75 13.67 1.52
CA ASP A 265 -3.07 13.81 0.92
C ASP A 265 -2.92 14.28 -0.53
N LEU A 266 -3.42 13.47 -1.47
CA LEU A 266 -3.53 13.80 -2.87
C LEU A 266 -4.98 14.21 -3.17
N ASN A 267 -5.21 15.50 -3.38
CA ASN A 267 -6.54 16.07 -3.51
C ASN A 267 -7.16 15.89 -4.91
N PHE A 268 -7.01 14.70 -5.48
CA PHE A 268 -7.64 14.25 -6.72
C PHE A 268 -8.10 12.79 -6.58
N PHE A 269 -9.06 12.37 -7.39
CA PHE A 269 -9.60 11.01 -7.32
C PHE A 269 -8.61 10.02 -7.93
N ALA A 270 -8.20 8.99 -7.18
CA ALA A 270 -7.14 8.07 -7.59
C ALA A 270 -7.43 7.31 -8.89
N VAL A 271 -8.69 7.04 -9.20
CA VAL A 271 -9.10 6.32 -10.42
C VAL A 271 -8.88 7.20 -11.66
N SER A 272 -8.23 6.65 -12.67
CA SER A 272 -7.89 7.29 -13.93
C SER A 272 -9.07 7.38 -14.89
N GLN A 273 -8.88 8.10 -16.00
CA GLN A 273 -9.84 8.14 -17.11
C GLN A 273 -10.16 6.76 -17.72
N VAL A 274 -9.31 5.74 -17.52
CA VAL A 274 -9.54 4.38 -18.05
C VAL A 274 -10.77 3.74 -17.41
N ASN A 275 -11.00 3.97 -16.11
CA ASN A 275 -12.15 3.42 -15.38
C ASN A 275 -13.14 4.49 -14.87
N SER A 276 -12.83 5.77 -15.09
CA SER A 276 -13.72 6.89 -14.79
C SER A 276 -13.46 8.04 -15.76
N GLY A 277 -14.14 8.04 -16.91
CA GLY A 277 -13.82 8.88 -18.09
C GLY A 277 -13.81 10.41 -17.93
N THR A 278 -14.08 10.93 -16.74
CA THR A 278 -13.94 12.37 -16.41
C THR A 278 -12.79 12.67 -15.44
N SER A 279 -12.05 11.64 -15.02
CA SER A 279 -10.93 11.71 -14.07
C SER A 279 -9.61 11.97 -14.79
N TRP A 280 -8.50 11.89 -14.06
CA TRP A 280 -7.19 12.31 -14.57
C TRP A 280 -6.76 11.57 -15.83
N LEU A 281 -6.09 12.31 -16.72
CA LEU A 281 -5.69 11.83 -18.03
C LEU A 281 -4.44 10.97 -17.92
N THR A 282 -4.49 9.73 -18.41
CA THR A 282 -3.35 8.79 -18.43
C THR A 282 -2.21 9.21 -19.34
N SER A 283 -2.41 10.23 -20.18
CA SER A 283 -1.35 10.89 -20.95
C SER A 283 -0.55 11.92 -20.14
N THR A 284 -0.87 12.09 -18.84
CA THR A 284 -0.17 12.99 -17.90
C THR A 284 0.36 12.19 -16.71
N ASP A 285 1.12 12.83 -15.83
CA ASP A 285 1.92 12.17 -14.80
C ASP A 285 1.11 11.83 -13.52
N GLY A 286 -0.20 11.61 -13.64
CA GLY A 286 -1.07 11.25 -12.51
C GLY A 286 -0.67 9.94 -11.82
N ALA A 287 -0.24 8.94 -12.60
CA ALA A 287 0.33 7.71 -12.05
C ALA A 287 1.63 7.96 -11.27
N MET A 288 2.48 8.90 -11.73
CA MET A 288 3.72 9.26 -11.04
C MET A 288 3.45 9.95 -9.70
N LEU A 289 2.41 10.78 -9.61
CA LEU A 289 1.97 11.36 -8.34
C LEU A 289 1.55 10.28 -7.33
N LEU A 290 0.78 9.27 -7.75
CA LEU A 290 0.39 8.16 -6.88
C LEU A 290 1.62 7.35 -6.42
N ARG A 291 2.53 7.03 -7.34
CA ARG A 291 3.77 6.28 -7.07
C ARG A 291 4.70 7.02 -6.11
N ASN A 292 4.97 8.29 -6.37
CA ASN A 292 5.82 9.10 -5.51
C ASN A 292 5.23 9.25 -4.11
N ALA A 293 3.90 9.37 -4.00
CA ALA A 293 3.26 9.46 -2.69
C ALA A 293 3.43 8.16 -1.88
N VAL A 294 3.19 6.98 -2.47
CA VAL A 294 3.36 5.71 -1.73
C VAL A 294 4.81 5.44 -1.36
N VAL A 295 5.75 5.77 -2.26
CA VAL A 295 7.19 5.68 -1.98
C VAL A 295 7.61 6.66 -0.88
N PHE A 296 7.07 7.88 -0.89
CA PHE A 296 7.41 8.88 0.12
C PHE A 296 6.92 8.49 1.51
N VAL A 297 5.68 7.97 1.62
CA VAL A 297 5.13 7.59 2.93
C VAL A 297 5.71 6.29 3.47
N ALA A 298 6.18 5.40 2.62
CA ALA A 298 6.93 4.21 3.04
C ALA A 298 8.25 4.56 3.74
N GLY A 299 8.75 5.79 3.60
CA GLY A 299 10.05 6.23 4.13
C GLY A 299 11.22 5.75 3.26
N PRO A 300 12.48 5.91 3.70
CA PRO A 300 13.56 5.07 3.17
C PRO A 300 13.09 3.62 3.27
N LEU A 301 13.44 2.79 2.30
CA LEU A 301 13.16 1.35 2.32
C LEU A 301 13.80 0.74 3.58
N THR A 302 13.18 0.91 4.73
CA THR A 302 13.37 0.02 5.86
C THR A 302 12.54 -1.18 5.45
N PRO A 303 13.17 -2.30 5.06
CA PRO A 303 12.44 -3.54 4.84
C PRO A 303 11.53 -3.83 6.06
N PRO A 304 10.47 -4.64 5.90
CA PRO A 304 9.65 -5.07 7.02
C PRO A 304 10.59 -5.52 8.15
N CYS A 305 10.46 -4.89 9.32
CA CYS A 305 11.34 -5.00 10.50
C CYS A 305 12.55 -5.94 10.29
N PRO A 306 13.76 -5.42 10.05
CA PRO A 306 14.93 -6.25 9.95
C PRO A 306 15.02 -7.13 11.21
N GLY A 307 15.18 -8.44 11.01
CA GLY A 307 15.23 -9.39 12.12
C GLY A 307 13.93 -10.08 12.53
N THR A 308 12.94 -10.19 11.64
CA THR A 308 11.78 -11.09 11.82
C THR A 308 12.07 -12.55 11.47
N GLY A 309 13.25 -12.85 10.94
CA GLY A 309 13.67 -14.24 10.68
C GLY A 309 13.79 -15.06 11.96
N SER A 310 13.41 -16.34 11.91
CA SER A 310 13.37 -17.21 13.10
C SER A 310 14.75 -17.68 13.60
N GLY A 311 15.84 -17.28 12.93
CA GLY A 311 17.22 -17.64 13.28
C GLY A 311 18.02 -16.46 13.84
N ALA A 312 18.94 -16.73 14.77
CA ALA A 312 19.77 -15.69 15.38
C ALA A 312 20.55 -14.84 14.36
N CYS A 313 21.03 -15.47 13.29
CA CYS A 313 21.72 -14.81 12.18
C CYS A 313 20.80 -13.80 11.47
N SER A 314 19.58 -14.20 11.10
CA SER A 314 18.61 -13.29 10.46
C SER A 314 18.11 -12.19 11.39
N ARG A 315 18.14 -12.39 12.72
CA ARG A 315 17.75 -11.37 13.72
C ARG A 315 18.87 -10.37 14.03
N ALA A 316 20.12 -10.71 13.73
CA ALA A 316 21.30 -9.89 13.98
C ALA A 316 21.78 -9.14 12.72
N ASP A 317 21.50 -9.67 11.52
CA ASP A 317 21.68 -9.01 10.23
C ASP A 317 20.54 -7.98 10.03
N TRP A 318 20.74 -6.79 10.61
CA TRP A 318 19.74 -5.71 10.71
C TRP A 318 19.66 -4.85 9.44
N ASN A 319 20.68 -4.87 8.58
CA ASN A 319 20.60 -4.19 7.29
C ASN A 319 20.29 -5.16 6.12
N GLU A 320 20.16 -6.46 6.42
CA GLU A 320 19.88 -7.57 5.50
C GLU A 320 20.90 -7.73 4.36
N ASP A 321 22.16 -7.35 4.61
CA ASP A 321 23.23 -7.47 3.61
C ASP A 321 23.89 -8.86 3.57
N GLY A 322 23.46 -9.77 4.46
CA GLY A 322 23.94 -11.14 4.56
C GLY A 322 25.20 -11.30 5.42
N VAL A 323 25.66 -10.23 6.08
CA VAL A 323 26.86 -10.23 6.93
C VAL A 323 26.56 -9.51 8.23
N ILE A 324 26.81 -10.15 9.38
CA ILE A 324 26.75 -9.45 10.67
C ILE A 324 28.02 -8.62 10.85
N ASP A 325 27.90 -7.30 10.72
CA ASP A 325 28.97 -6.34 10.95
C ASP A 325 28.52 -5.04 11.63
N PHE A 326 29.42 -4.08 11.73
CA PHE A 326 29.15 -2.82 12.42
C PHE A 326 28.00 -2.01 11.81
N ASN A 327 27.68 -2.23 10.53
CA ASN A 327 26.58 -1.55 9.85
C ASN A 327 25.21 -2.05 10.34
N ASP A 328 25.08 -3.31 10.77
CA ASP A 328 23.88 -3.82 11.44
C ASP A 328 23.68 -3.15 12.78
N PHE A 329 24.75 -3.08 13.57
CA PHE A 329 24.72 -2.44 14.87
C PHE A 329 24.33 -0.96 14.74
N LEU A 330 24.84 -0.27 13.73
CA LEU A 330 24.49 1.12 13.45
C LEU A 330 23.03 1.27 13.02
N SER A 331 22.53 0.34 12.20
CA SER A 331 21.14 0.35 11.73
C SER A 331 20.16 0.07 12.86
N PHE A 332 20.42 -0.95 13.67
CA PHE A 332 19.69 -1.23 14.91
C PHE A 332 19.68 -0.02 15.85
N LEU A 333 20.84 0.60 16.07
CA LEU A 333 20.95 1.74 16.98
C LEU A 333 20.15 2.95 16.49
N ASN A 334 20.02 3.14 15.18
CA ASN A 334 19.17 4.20 14.61
C ASN A 334 17.69 3.93 14.91
N ASP A 335 17.22 2.70 14.69
CA ASP A 335 15.82 2.30 14.93
C ASP A 335 15.49 2.30 16.43
N PHE A 336 16.40 1.81 17.26
CA PHE A 336 16.32 1.81 18.73
C PHE A 336 16.18 3.23 19.28
N ASN A 337 17.03 4.16 18.83
CA ASN A 337 16.98 5.56 19.25
C ASN A 337 15.74 6.30 18.72
N ALA A 338 15.24 5.90 17.56
CA ALA A 338 14.01 6.42 16.97
C ALA A 338 12.74 5.79 17.57
N GLN A 339 12.88 4.80 18.47
CA GLN A 339 11.77 4.09 19.12
C GLN A 339 10.81 3.45 18.12
N ILE A 340 11.35 2.93 17.02
CA ILE A 340 10.57 2.22 16.01
C ILE A 340 10.20 0.84 16.56
N GLY A 341 8.94 0.42 16.39
CA GLY A 341 8.45 -0.87 16.90
C GLY A 341 9.22 -2.11 16.38
N CYS A 342 10.02 -1.98 15.33
CA CYS A 342 10.93 -3.05 14.86
C CYS A 342 12.05 -3.35 15.85
N ALA A 343 12.45 -2.37 16.67
CA ALA A 343 13.49 -2.52 17.67
C ALA A 343 12.97 -3.14 18.98
N ASP A 344 11.68 -3.46 19.09
CA ASP A 344 11.09 -4.26 20.18
C ASP A 344 11.33 -5.75 19.90
N LEU A 345 12.53 -6.21 20.21
CA LEU A 345 12.98 -7.57 19.94
C LEU A 345 12.43 -8.60 20.92
N ASN A 346 12.07 -8.17 22.13
CA ASN A 346 11.50 -9.05 23.13
C ASN A 346 9.96 -9.13 23.05
N GLN A 347 9.34 -8.28 22.23
CA GLN A 347 7.90 -8.18 21.95
C GLN A 347 7.07 -7.83 23.19
N ASP A 348 7.62 -7.03 24.10
CA ASP A 348 6.91 -6.57 25.29
C ASP A 348 6.10 -5.29 25.07
N GLY A 349 6.19 -4.71 23.87
CA GLY A 349 5.49 -3.51 23.43
C GLY A 349 6.23 -2.20 23.73
N VAL A 350 7.46 -2.25 24.24
CA VAL A 350 8.26 -1.07 24.59
C VAL A 350 9.71 -1.25 24.12
N VAL A 351 10.20 -0.33 23.29
CA VAL A 351 11.62 -0.33 22.88
C VAL A 351 12.50 0.20 24.02
N ASP A 352 13.10 -0.69 24.79
CA ASP A 352 13.90 -0.35 25.96
C ASP A 352 15.23 -1.11 26.05
N PHE A 353 15.94 -0.92 27.16
CA PHE A 353 17.26 -1.53 27.34
C PHE A 353 17.26 -3.06 27.19
N ASN A 354 16.14 -3.74 27.44
CA ASN A 354 16.02 -5.17 27.27
C ASN A 354 16.10 -5.59 25.80
N ASP A 355 15.61 -4.78 24.87
CA ASP A 355 15.76 -5.03 23.43
C ASP A 355 17.19 -4.84 22.96
N PHE A 356 17.87 -3.84 23.50
CA PHE A 356 19.29 -3.63 23.25
C PHE A 356 20.11 -4.85 23.69
N LEU A 357 19.76 -5.44 24.84
CA LEU A 357 20.39 -6.67 25.32
C LEU A 357 20.08 -7.87 24.42
N GLU A 358 18.83 -8.01 23.96
CA GLU A 358 18.44 -9.06 23.02
C GLU A 358 19.22 -8.94 21.71
N PHE A 359 19.32 -7.74 21.13
CA PHE A 359 20.15 -7.49 19.94
C PHE A 359 21.61 -7.86 20.18
N LEU A 360 22.19 -7.45 21.31
CA LEU A 360 23.59 -7.73 21.63
C LEU A 360 23.86 -9.23 21.78
N ASN A 361 22.89 -10.00 22.30
CA ASN A 361 22.98 -11.45 22.37
C ASN A 361 23.00 -12.07 20.98
N LEU A 362 22.14 -11.60 20.07
CA LEU A 362 22.06 -12.08 18.70
C LEU A 362 23.32 -11.72 17.91
N TYR A 363 23.76 -10.46 18.00
CA TYR A 363 24.96 -9.93 17.35
C TYR A 363 26.24 -10.68 17.74
N ASN A 364 26.38 -11.06 19.02
CA ASN A 364 27.56 -11.78 19.51
C ASN A 364 27.55 -13.28 19.19
N VAL A 365 26.39 -13.86 18.85
CA VAL A 365 26.29 -15.27 18.42
C VAL A 365 26.85 -15.44 17.01
N GLY A 366 26.67 -14.43 16.16
CA GLY A 366 27.12 -14.44 14.77
C GLY A 366 26.31 -15.37 13.86
N CYS A 367 26.74 -15.42 12.59
CA CYS A 367 26.41 -16.43 11.59
C CYS A 367 27.65 -17.33 11.40
#